data_AF-A0A976J6Q7-F1
#
_entry.id   AF-A0A976J6Q7-F1
#
_cell.length_a   1.000
_cell.length_b   1.000
_cell.length_c   1.000
_cell.angle_alpha   90.00
_cell.angle_beta   90.00
_cell.angle_gamma   90.00
#
_symmetry.space_group_name_H-M   'P 1'
#
loop_
_entity.id
_entity.type
_entity.pdbx_description
1 polymer ?
#
loop_
_entity_poly.entity_id
_entity_poly.type
_entity_poly.pdbx_seq_one_letter_code
_entity_poly.pdbx_strand_id
1 'polypeptide(L)'
;MIDRASIEAAWATIAHLLDPVHQDAEADALLRNPEAESPGIEAAIVHMGLVDRTMGGAIQALGYDFAADPLLWTRANEATLQARCLQQLSSWWKVNPQDAALLQDVVVRTSFGTSYGFATPQHIIVAPVHFVIVPYVYQELLMLSARAFDEALGRGEDKAWSALANSDTGIAPSMPPAMRRLFARLLTDHAFHPAEPGDNPTDALMARSEILCPDGNPYEPYTLESHLSYSALDYALSHELAHRVLHAINPDFAIDQALEQAADLIGFRFFACSWGWRDDIFEGAPLSEGGRILLGPLWFFYSASMFFTLRSLLAARVAEFAPGSALARRLAFKGEPLLALTERWHRVKGLLAQYAEVAAVFGAPLSKLDGVILDHLTIALSGFTDALQGWVEAIPEADILFAAELPEI
;
A
#
# COMPACT_ATOMS: atom_id res chain seq x y z
N MET A 1 -5.09 -28.81 0.66
CA MET A 1 -4.24 -28.15 1.66
C MET A 1 -2.83 -28.15 1.14
N ILE A 2 -2.28 -26.96 0.92
CA ILE A 2 -0.90 -26.75 0.48
C ILE A 2 0.07 -26.88 1.66
N ASP A 3 1.30 -27.31 1.38
CA ASP A 3 2.39 -27.40 2.36
C ASP A 3 3.54 -26.45 1.98
N ARG A 4 4.53 -26.30 2.88
CA ARG A 4 5.69 -25.41 2.66
C ARG A 4 6.41 -25.72 1.34
N ALA A 5 6.69 -27.00 1.08
CA ALA A 5 7.41 -27.41 -0.13
C ALA A 5 6.67 -27.03 -1.42
N SER A 6 5.34 -27.18 -1.43
CA SER A 6 4.49 -26.76 -2.55
C SER A 6 4.51 -25.25 -2.74
N ILE A 7 4.49 -24.47 -1.65
CA ILE A 7 4.56 -23.00 -1.69
C ILE A 7 5.92 -22.52 -2.19
N GLU A 8 7.01 -23.09 -1.69
CA GLU A 8 8.38 -22.76 -2.12
C GLU A 8 8.59 -23.09 -3.60
N ALA A 9 8.11 -24.26 -4.04
CA ALA A 9 8.15 -24.64 -5.44
C ALA A 9 7.36 -23.67 -6.33
N ALA A 10 6.13 -23.30 -5.91
CA ALA A 10 5.31 -22.33 -6.63
C ALA A 10 5.97 -20.95 -6.69
N TRP A 11 6.54 -20.47 -5.59
CA TRP A 11 7.25 -19.19 -5.53
C TRP A 11 8.44 -19.15 -6.48
N ALA A 12 9.27 -20.22 -6.51
CA ALA A 12 10.42 -20.30 -7.40
C ALA A 12 10.06 -20.17 -8.89
N THR A 13 8.83 -20.54 -9.29
CA THR A 13 8.38 -20.39 -10.69
C THR A 13 8.14 -18.94 -11.13
N ILE A 14 7.86 -18.03 -10.19
CA ILE A 14 7.49 -16.64 -10.51
C ILE A 14 8.44 -15.60 -9.90
N ALA A 15 9.22 -15.96 -8.87
CA ALA A 15 10.07 -15.02 -8.14
C ALA A 15 11.01 -14.24 -9.07
N HIS A 16 11.65 -14.93 -10.02
CA HIS A 16 12.57 -14.32 -10.99
C HIS A 16 11.92 -13.29 -11.94
N LEU A 17 10.59 -13.29 -12.07
CA LEU A 17 9.85 -12.32 -12.90
C LEU A 17 9.45 -11.08 -12.11
N LEU A 18 9.43 -11.17 -10.78
CA LEU A 18 8.75 -10.22 -9.91
C LEU A 18 9.70 -9.57 -8.90
N ASP A 19 10.81 -10.25 -8.61
CA ASP A 19 11.77 -9.86 -7.61
C ASP A 19 13.18 -9.83 -8.20
N PRO A 20 13.72 -8.64 -8.55
CA PRO A 20 14.99 -8.54 -9.25
C PRO A 20 16.15 -9.05 -8.41
N VAL A 21 16.04 -9.03 -7.07
CA VAL A 21 17.09 -9.55 -6.18
C VAL A 21 17.10 -11.08 -6.11
N HIS A 22 16.07 -11.77 -6.61
CA HIS A 22 15.98 -13.23 -6.53
C HIS A 22 17.14 -13.94 -7.27
N GLN A 23 17.72 -13.29 -8.28
CA GLN A 23 18.86 -13.83 -9.03
C GLN A 23 20.22 -13.33 -8.50
N ASP A 24 20.21 -12.44 -7.51
CA ASP A 24 21.41 -11.88 -6.88
C ASP A 24 21.55 -12.46 -5.46
N ALA A 25 22.46 -13.42 -5.32
CA ALA A 25 22.68 -14.12 -4.05
C ALA A 25 23.19 -13.19 -2.92
N GLU A 26 23.89 -12.09 -3.25
CA GLU A 26 24.39 -11.14 -2.27
C GLU A 26 23.25 -10.24 -1.79
N ALA A 27 22.46 -9.70 -2.70
CA ALA A 27 21.28 -8.90 -2.36
C ALA A 27 20.22 -9.71 -1.63
N ASP A 28 19.98 -10.96 -2.06
CA ASP A 28 19.05 -11.87 -1.39
C ASP A 28 19.50 -12.15 0.04
N ALA A 29 20.80 -12.44 0.26
CA ALA A 29 21.33 -12.65 1.60
C ALA A 29 21.25 -11.40 2.51
N LEU A 30 21.40 -10.20 1.95
CA LEU A 30 21.29 -8.94 2.69
C LEU A 30 19.84 -8.62 3.09
N LEU A 31 18.89 -8.83 2.17
CA LEU A 31 17.50 -8.48 2.36
C LEU A 31 16.71 -9.56 3.13
N ARG A 32 17.00 -10.84 2.86
CA ARG A 32 16.31 -12.01 3.44
C ARG A 32 17.22 -12.69 4.47
N ASN A 33 17.15 -12.19 5.70
CA ASN A 33 17.86 -12.78 6.83
C ASN A 33 16.85 -13.28 7.89
N PRO A 34 16.40 -14.55 7.82
CA PRO A 34 15.40 -15.07 8.74
C PRO A 34 15.87 -15.11 10.19
N GLU A 35 17.17 -15.20 10.46
CA GLU A 35 17.71 -15.15 11.83
C GLU A 35 17.55 -13.74 12.43
N ALA A 36 17.86 -12.71 11.65
CA ALA A 36 17.66 -11.31 12.07
C ALA A 36 16.17 -10.96 12.23
N GLU A 37 15.30 -11.57 11.43
CA GLU A 37 13.86 -11.33 11.40
C GLU A 37 13.07 -12.23 12.37
N SER A 38 13.71 -13.25 12.97
CA SER A 38 13.06 -14.27 13.81
C SER A 38 12.15 -13.69 14.89
N PRO A 39 12.55 -12.65 15.67
CA PRO A 39 11.67 -12.10 16.69
C PRO A 39 10.37 -11.53 16.13
N GLY A 40 10.42 -10.89 14.95
CA GLY A 40 9.24 -10.35 14.29
C GLY A 40 8.35 -11.42 13.66
N ILE A 41 8.97 -12.47 13.08
CA ILE A 41 8.25 -13.64 12.54
C ILE A 41 7.52 -14.37 13.68
N GLU A 42 8.19 -14.61 14.80
CA GLU A 42 7.59 -15.25 15.99
C GLU A 42 6.42 -14.44 16.53
N ALA A 43 6.56 -13.12 16.64
CA ALA A 43 5.47 -12.24 17.07
C ALA A 43 4.25 -12.32 16.13
N ALA A 44 4.48 -12.34 14.82
CA ALA A 44 3.42 -12.49 13.83
C ALA A 44 2.71 -13.86 13.94
N ILE A 45 3.44 -14.95 14.14
CA ILE A 45 2.86 -16.29 14.33
C ILE A 45 2.04 -16.35 15.63
N VAL A 46 2.53 -15.74 16.71
CA VAL A 46 1.76 -15.63 17.96
C VAL A 46 0.44 -14.88 17.72
N HIS A 47 0.49 -13.80 16.92
CA HIS A 47 -0.71 -13.06 16.54
C HIS A 47 -1.68 -13.91 15.70
N MET A 48 -1.20 -14.70 14.73
CA MET A 48 -2.05 -15.66 14.00
C MET A 48 -2.74 -16.64 14.95
N GLY A 49 -2.03 -17.16 15.95
CA GLY A 49 -2.62 -18.02 16.98
C GLY A 49 -3.67 -17.32 17.85
N LEU A 50 -3.56 -16.01 18.07
CA LEU A 50 -4.61 -15.21 18.73
C LEU A 50 -5.84 -15.06 17.84
N VAL A 51 -5.65 -14.76 16.55
CA VAL A 51 -6.73 -14.69 15.55
C VAL A 51 -7.51 -16.01 15.54
N ASP A 52 -6.81 -17.15 15.45
CA ASP A 52 -7.45 -18.46 15.38
C ASP A 52 -8.30 -18.78 16.61
N ARG A 53 -7.76 -18.52 17.82
CA ARG A 53 -8.48 -18.75 19.08
C ARG A 53 -9.77 -17.94 19.16
N THR A 54 -9.74 -16.68 18.77
CA THR A 54 -10.91 -15.78 18.87
C THR A 54 -11.90 -15.98 17.72
N MET A 55 -11.44 -16.53 16.59
CA MET A 55 -12.27 -16.88 15.44
C MET A 55 -12.71 -18.34 15.40
N GLY A 56 -12.50 -19.11 16.47
CA GLY A 56 -13.06 -20.45 16.62
C GLY A 56 -12.39 -21.51 15.75
N GLY A 57 -11.07 -21.42 15.52
CA GLY A 57 -10.31 -22.41 14.76
C GLY A 57 -10.35 -22.20 13.25
N ALA A 58 -10.59 -20.96 12.79
CA ALA A 58 -10.71 -20.62 11.38
C ALA A 58 -9.44 -20.95 10.56
N ILE A 59 -8.24 -20.77 11.13
CA ILE A 59 -6.97 -21.06 10.44
C ILE A 59 -6.90 -22.56 10.15
N GLN A 60 -7.20 -23.40 11.14
CA GLN A 60 -7.21 -24.85 10.97
C GLN A 60 -8.33 -25.28 10.01
N ALA A 61 -9.54 -24.73 10.15
CA ALA A 61 -10.69 -25.07 9.32
C ALA A 61 -10.49 -24.72 7.84
N LEU A 62 -9.75 -23.64 7.56
CA LEU A 62 -9.41 -23.18 6.22
C LEU A 62 -8.12 -23.81 5.67
N GLY A 63 -7.40 -24.61 6.47
CA GLY A 63 -6.19 -25.33 6.05
C GLY A 63 -4.93 -24.45 5.98
N TYR A 64 -4.83 -23.45 6.84
CA TYR A 64 -3.70 -22.51 6.92
C TYR A 64 -2.62 -22.90 7.95
N ASP A 65 -2.56 -24.17 8.36
CA ASP A 65 -1.55 -24.66 9.32
C ASP A 65 -0.11 -24.33 8.87
N PHE A 66 0.13 -24.26 7.56
CA PHE A 66 1.43 -23.86 7.00
C PHE A 66 1.89 -22.47 7.46
N ALA A 67 0.96 -21.56 7.79
CA ALA A 67 1.29 -20.18 8.15
C ALA A 67 2.03 -20.08 9.49
N ALA A 68 1.91 -21.11 10.33
CA ALA A 68 2.62 -21.23 11.60
C ALA A 68 4.05 -21.78 11.45
N ASP A 69 4.49 -22.18 10.25
CA ASP A 69 5.88 -22.59 10.01
C ASP A 69 6.78 -21.33 9.87
N PRO A 70 7.67 -21.04 10.84
CA PRO A 70 8.55 -19.88 10.77
C PRO A 70 9.51 -19.94 9.58
N LEU A 71 9.85 -21.14 9.09
CA LEU A 71 10.77 -21.32 7.96
C LEU A 71 10.15 -20.94 6.62
N LEU A 72 8.82 -20.76 6.57
CA LEU A 72 8.13 -20.27 5.37
C LEU A 72 8.39 -18.79 5.12
N TRP A 73 8.75 -18.03 6.17
CA TRP A 73 8.84 -16.58 6.15
C TRP A 73 10.29 -16.13 6.10
N THR A 74 10.60 -15.24 5.16
CA THR A 74 11.96 -14.69 5.02
C THR A 74 12.10 -13.29 5.62
N ARG A 75 10.96 -12.66 5.92
CA ARG A 75 10.84 -11.32 6.52
C ARG A 75 9.70 -11.33 7.54
N ALA A 76 9.84 -10.58 8.63
CA ALA A 76 8.75 -10.38 9.59
C ALA A 76 7.52 -9.72 8.95
N ASN A 77 7.73 -8.84 7.97
CA ASN A 77 6.64 -8.15 7.27
C ASN A 77 5.76 -9.12 6.47
N GLU A 78 6.34 -10.17 5.83
CA GLU A 78 5.56 -11.19 5.11
C GLU A 78 4.61 -11.93 6.07
N ALA A 79 5.13 -12.38 7.22
CA ALA A 79 4.34 -13.03 8.25
C ALA A 79 3.27 -12.09 8.83
N THR A 80 3.60 -10.81 9.02
CA THR A 80 2.66 -9.80 9.54
C THR A 80 1.51 -9.55 8.56
N LEU A 81 1.81 -9.41 7.27
CA LEU A 81 0.79 -9.23 6.23
C LEU A 81 -0.06 -10.51 6.07
N GLN A 82 0.56 -11.69 6.14
CA GLN A 82 -0.20 -12.95 6.17
C GLN A 82 -1.16 -12.97 7.35
N ALA A 83 -0.72 -12.57 8.55
CA ALA A 83 -1.58 -12.55 9.73
C ALA A 83 -2.78 -11.61 9.54
N ARG A 84 -2.57 -10.45 8.91
CA ARG A 84 -3.65 -9.52 8.52
C ARG A 84 -4.61 -10.13 7.52
N CYS A 85 -4.12 -10.82 6.48
CA CYS A 85 -4.98 -11.55 5.55
C CYS A 85 -5.79 -12.65 6.26
N LEU A 86 -5.16 -13.43 7.15
CA LEU A 86 -5.84 -14.47 7.92
C LEU A 86 -6.91 -13.90 8.85
N GLN A 87 -6.70 -12.73 9.45
CA GLN A 87 -7.73 -12.03 10.22
C GLN A 87 -8.95 -11.67 9.35
N GLN A 88 -8.72 -11.19 8.12
CA GLN A 88 -9.78 -10.86 7.17
C GLN A 88 -10.58 -12.09 6.75
N LEU A 89 -9.88 -13.14 6.33
CA LEU A 89 -10.48 -14.41 5.91
C LEU A 89 -11.23 -15.11 7.05
N SER A 90 -10.65 -15.11 8.26
CA SER A 90 -11.27 -15.71 9.45
C SER A 90 -12.53 -14.98 9.88
N SER A 91 -12.51 -13.64 9.85
CA SER A 91 -13.69 -12.81 10.12
C SER A 91 -14.83 -13.12 9.15
N TRP A 92 -14.50 -13.22 7.85
CA TRP A 92 -15.48 -13.58 6.83
C TRP A 92 -16.03 -14.99 7.04
N TRP A 93 -15.16 -15.98 7.23
CA TRP A 93 -15.56 -17.37 7.45
C TRP A 93 -16.48 -17.54 8.66
N LYS A 94 -16.23 -16.80 9.74
CA LYS A 94 -17.09 -16.82 10.93
C LYS A 94 -18.53 -16.38 10.63
N VAL A 95 -18.71 -15.45 9.69
CA VAL A 95 -20.03 -14.97 9.23
C VAL A 95 -20.60 -15.85 8.12
N ASN A 96 -19.74 -16.40 7.25
CA ASN A 96 -20.09 -17.15 6.05
C ASN A 96 -19.31 -18.48 5.96
N PRO A 97 -19.56 -19.45 6.85
CA PRO A 97 -18.77 -20.69 6.92
C PRO A 97 -18.89 -21.56 5.66
N GLN A 98 -19.98 -21.40 4.90
CA GLN A 98 -20.19 -22.09 3.63
C GLN A 98 -19.19 -21.69 2.53
N ASP A 99 -18.54 -20.53 2.67
CA ASP A 99 -17.60 -20.00 1.67
C ASP A 99 -16.18 -20.56 1.84
N ALA A 100 -15.95 -21.49 2.78
CA ALA A 100 -14.62 -21.97 3.17
C ALA A 100 -13.69 -22.31 1.99
N ALA A 101 -14.20 -23.00 0.96
CA ALA A 101 -13.41 -23.39 -0.22
C ALA A 101 -12.94 -22.20 -1.08
N LEU A 102 -13.61 -21.05 -1.00
CA LEU A 102 -13.26 -19.82 -1.73
C LEU A 102 -12.10 -19.06 -1.06
N LEU A 103 -11.76 -19.41 0.18
CA LEU A 103 -10.89 -18.62 1.06
C LEU A 103 -9.53 -19.29 1.31
N GLN A 104 -9.23 -20.41 0.65
CA GLN A 104 -8.04 -21.24 0.92
C GLN A 104 -6.86 -20.89 0.01
N ASP A 105 -5.67 -21.37 0.40
CA ASP A 105 -4.45 -21.39 -0.41
C ASP A 105 -3.85 -20.01 -0.76
N VAL A 106 -4.14 -18.99 0.05
CA VAL A 106 -3.59 -17.64 -0.11
C VAL A 106 -2.28 -17.45 0.66
N VAL A 107 -1.22 -17.05 -0.03
CA VAL A 107 0.11 -16.82 0.55
C VAL A 107 0.56 -15.40 0.24
N VAL A 108 0.96 -14.65 1.27
CA VAL A 108 1.55 -13.32 1.09
C VAL A 108 3.06 -13.42 0.85
N ARG A 109 3.56 -12.65 -0.11
CA ARG A 109 4.99 -12.50 -0.40
C ARG A 109 5.34 -11.04 -0.62
N THR A 110 6.59 -10.70 -0.33
CA THR A 110 7.14 -9.38 -0.68
C THR A 110 8.06 -9.48 -1.90
N SER A 111 8.02 -8.47 -2.75
CA SER A 111 9.01 -8.26 -3.82
C SER A 111 9.84 -7.01 -3.53
N PHE A 112 11.14 -7.06 -3.84
CA PHE A 112 12.06 -5.93 -3.69
C PHE A 112 12.21 -5.13 -4.98
N GLY A 113 11.41 -5.48 -6.00
CA GLY A 113 11.35 -4.76 -7.27
C GLY A 113 10.99 -3.30 -7.07
N THR A 114 11.90 -2.43 -7.51
CA THR A 114 11.70 -0.98 -7.67
C THR A 114 11.04 -0.67 -9.01
N SER A 115 11.09 -1.61 -9.96
CA SER A 115 10.57 -1.44 -11.30
C SER A 115 9.08 -1.66 -11.47
N TYR A 116 8.37 -0.53 -11.50
CA TYR A 116 7.49 -0.14 -12.61
C TYR A 116 6.19 -0.93 -12.81
N GLY A 117 5.24 -0.73 -11.91
CA GLY A 117 3.82 -1.01 -12.21
C GLY A 117 2.91 -1.00 -10.99
N PHE A 118 3.47 -1.29 -9.82
CA PHE A 118 2.66 -1.67 -8.66
C PHE A 118 3.08 -0.85 -7.45
N ALA A 119 2.58 0.39 -7.41
CA ALA A 119 2.40 1.07 -6.14
C ALA A 119 1.18 0.48 -5.40
N THR A 120 0.84 -0.79 -5.61
CA THR A 120 -0.25 -1.53 -4.97
C THR A 120 0.13 -3.01 -4.92
N PRO A 121 -0.43 -3.81 -4.01
CA PRO A 121 -0.32 -5.27 -4.04
C PRO A 121 -0.87 -5.87 -5.34
N GLN A 122 -0.59 -7.16 -5.56
CA GLN A 122 -1.07 -7.92 -6.72
C GLN A 122 -1.47 -9.33 -6.38
N HIS A 123 -2.55 -9.81 -6.97
CA HIS A 123 -2.92 -11.22 -6.97
C HIS A 123 -2.29 -11.98 -8.15
N ILE A 124 -1.54 -13.05 -7.86
CA ILE A 124 -0.92 -13.93 -8.87
C ILE A 124 -1.22 -15.39 -8.54
N ILE A 125 -1.55 -16.19 -9.56
CA ILE A 125 -1.97 -17.58 -9.39
C ILE A 125 -0.90 -18.52 -9.93
N VAL A 126 -0.38 -19.37 -9.06
CA VAL A 126 0.48 -20.50 -9.43
C VAL A 126 -0.14 -21.74 -8.80
N ALA A 127 -1.11 -22.31 -9.51
CA ALA A 127 -1.99 -23.33 -8.97
C ALA A 127 -1.21 -24.47 -8.27
N PRO A 128 -1.63 -24.88 -7.07
CA PRO A 128 -2.84 -24.45 -6.34
C PRO A 128 -2.70 -23.17 -5.51
N VAL A 129 -1.53 -22.51 -5.51
CA VAL A 129 -1.23 -21.37 -4.63
C VAL A 129 -1.71 -20.05 -5.25
N HIS A 130 -2.33 -19.23 -4.42
CA HIS A 130 -2.72 -17.85 -4.74
C HIS A 130 -1.82 -16.88 -3.98
N PHE A 131 -0.94 -16.20 -4.69
CA PHE A 131 -0.06 -15.21 -4.10
C PHE A 131 -0.73 -13.84 -4.02
N VAL A 132 -0.62 -13.19 -2.87
CA VAL A 132 -0.76 -11.73 -2.74
C VAL A 132 0.66 -11.16 -2.61
N ILE A 133 1.12 -10.47 -3.64
CA ILE A 133 2.48 -9.95 -3.71
C ILE A 133 2.43 -8.48 -3.36
N VAL A 134 3.11 -8.11 -2.28
CA VAL A 134 3.17 -6.74 -1.78
C VAL A 134 4.56 -6.19 -2.09
N PRO A 135 4.69 -5.21 -2.99
CA PRO A 135 5.96 -4.56 -3.25
C PRO A 135 6.50 -3.91 -1.97
N TYR A 136 7.78 -4.12 -1.66
CA TYR A 136 8.41 -3.61 -0.44
C TYR A 136 8.26 -2.09 -0.32
N VAL A 137 8.44 -1.39 -1.44
CA VAL A 137 8.30 0.07 -1.53
C VAL A 137 6.88 0.56 -1.32
N TYR A 138 5.84 -0.28 -1.47
CA TYR A 138 4.45 0.16 -1.37
C TYR A 138 4.13 0.77 0.00
N GLN A 139 4.56 0.12 1.08
CA GLN A 139 4.30 0.60 2.44
C GLN A 139 5.04 1.91 2.72
N GLU A 140 6.30 2.01 2.26
CA GLU A 140 7.09 3.25 2.34
C GLU A 140 6.36 4.39 1.61
N LEU A 141 5.93 4.16 0.36
CA LEU A 141 5.25 5.16 -0.45
C LEU A 141 3.91 5.58 0.17
N LEU A 142 3.11 4.64 0.68
CA LEU A 142 1.86 4.94 1.39
C LEU A 142 2.11 5.80 2.64
N MET A 143 3.11 5.46 3.43
CA MET A 143 3.47 6.21 4.63
C MET A 143 3.98 7.62 4.28
N LEU A 144 4.94 7.74 3.36
CA LEU A 144 5.50 9.03 2.95
C LEU A 144 4.44 9.96 2.35
N SER A 145 3.53 9.42 1.53
CA SER A 145 2.43 10.20 0.96
C SER A 145 1.41 10.64 2.00
N ALA A 146 1.05 9.76 2.95
CA ALA A 146 0.12 10.10 4.02
C ALA A 146 0.72 11.15 4.95
N ARG A 147 2.03 11.04 5.22
CA ARG A 147 2.79 12.01 6.01
C ARG A 147 2.86 13.36 5.30
N ALA A 148 3.20 13.36 4.02
CA ALA A 148 3.27 14.59 3.24
C ALA A 148 1.93 15.34 3.23
N PHE A 149 0.82 14.59 3.14
CA PHE A 149 -0.52 15.15 3.24
C PHE A 149 -0.81 15.72 4.64
N ASP A 150 -0.51 14.97 5.70
CA ASP A 150 -0.66 15.41 7.09
C ASP A 150 0.14 16.70 7.39
N GLU A 151 1.40 16.75 6.94
CA GLU A 151 2.27 17.93 7.06
C GLU A 151 1.73 19.14 6.29
N ALA A 152 1.20 18.91 5.09
CA ALA A 152 0.63 19.97 4.24
C ALA A 152 -0.65 20.58 4.81
N LEU A 153 -1.47 19.76 5.48
CA LEU A 153 -2.68 20.19 6.19
C LEU A 153 -2.37 20.87 7.54
N GLY A 154 -1.36 20.36 8.25
CA GLY A 154 -1.31 20.50 9.70
C GLY A 154 -0.21 21.36 10.31
N ARG A 155 0.88 21.71 9.60
CA ARG A 155 2.05 22.47 10.14
C ARG A 155 2.31 22.28 11.67
N GLY A 156 2.40 21.03 12.14
CA GLY A 156 2.75 20.63 13.52
C GLY A 156 1.57 20.34 14.49
N GLU A 157 1.77 19.28 15.30
CA GLU A 157 0.97 18.68 16.41
C GLU A 157 -0.57 18.80 16.33
N ASP A 158 -1.25 17.65 16.12
CA ASP A 158 -2.70 17.41 16.30
C ASP A 158 -3.70 18.33 15.58
N LYS A 159 -3.28 19.00 14.51
CA LYS A 159 -4.15 19.91 13.75
C LYS A 159 -4.86 19.30 12.56
N ALA A 160 -4.37 18.23 11.94
CA ALA A 160 -4.95 17.79 10.66
C ALA A 160 -6.41 17.34 10.79
N TRP A 161 -6.74 16.51 11.78
CA TRP A 161 -8.13 16.16 12.06
C TRP A 161 -8.99 17.36 12.45
N SER A 162 -8.44 18.29 13.23
CA SER A 162 -9.12 19.54 13.61
C SER A 162 -9.36 20.45 12.40
N ALA A 163 -8.42 20.53 11.46
CA ALA A 163 -8.51 21.30 10.23
C ALA A 163 -9.60 20.70 9.33
N LEU A 164 -9.60 19.38 9.16
CA LEU A 164 -10.65 18.65 8.46
C LEU A 164 -12.03 18.83 9.11
N ALA A 165 -12.12 18.83 10.44
CA ALA A 165 -13.39 19.06 11.13
C ALA A 165 -13.92 20.50 10.95
N ASN A 166 -13.04 21.49 10.83
CA ASN A 166 -13.38 22.92 10.73
C ASN A 166 -13.38 23.48 9.30
N SER A 167 -13.36 22.61 8.28
CA SER A 167 -13.29 22.98 6.84
C SER A 167 -12.03 23.75 6.42
N ASP A 168 -10.96 23.74 7.23
CA ASP A 168 -9.67 24.30 6.84
C ASP A 168 -8.92 23.28 5.97
N THR A 169 -9.35 23.20 4.72
CA THR A 169 -8.88 22.22 3.72
C THR A 169 -7.72 22.76 2.88
N GLY A 170 -7.15 23.90 3.26
CA GLY A 170 -6.07 24.56 2.53
C GLY A 170 -4.78 23.75 2.60
N ILE A 171 -4.17 23.52 1.45
CA ILE A 171 -2.86 22.87 1.34
C ILE A 171 -1.76 23.92 1.38
N ALA A 172 -0.75 23.70 2.22
CA ALA A 172 0.40 24.59 2.30
C ALA A 172 1.07 24.74 0.92
N PRO A 173 1.41 25.97 0.47
CA PRO A 173 2.03 26.18 -0.84
C PRO A 173 3.47 25.62 -0.91
N SER A 174 4.16 25.52 0.22
CA SER A 174 5.52 24.97 0.30
C SER A 174 5.49 23.44 0.31
N MET A 175 6.42 22.83 -0.44
CA MET A 175 6.58 21.37 -0.49
C MET A 175 6.90 20.80 0.91
N PRO A 176 6.05 19.89 1.44
CA PRO A 176 6.28 19.25 2.74
C PRO A 176 7.58 18.42 2.78
N PRO A 177 8.26 18.30 3.94
CA PRO A 177 9.45 17.47 4.09
C PRO A 177 9.28 16.02 3.61
N ALA A 178 8.18 15.34 3.98
CA ALA A 178 7.95 13.98 3.52
C ALA A 178 7.74 13.90 2.00
N MET A 179 7.20 14.97 1.40
CA MET A 179 7.05 15.07 -0.06
C MET A 179 8.39 15.22 -0.77
N ARG A 180 9.33 15.99 -0.19
CA ARG A 180 10.71 16.11 -0.69
C ARG A 180 11.39 14.74 -0.76
N ARG A 181 11.26 13.94 0.31
CA ARG A 181 11.79 12.57 0.35
C ARG A 181 11.10 11.67 -0.67
N LEU A 182 9.77 11.77 -0.82
CA LEU A 182 9.03 11.01 -1.83
C LEU A 182 9.51 11.34 -3.26
N PHE A 183 9.73 12.61 -3.58
CA PHE A 183 10.29 13.03 -4.87
C PHE A 183 11.69 12.46 -5.11
N ALA A 184 12.58 12.61 -4.12
CA ALA A 184 13.92 12.06 -4.21
C ALA A 184 13.88 10.53 -4.40
N ARG A 185 13.00 9.84 -3.68
CA ARG A 185 12.78 8.40 -3.80
C ARG A 185 12.35 8.04 -5.22
N LEU A 186 11.33 8.68 -5.79
CA LEU A 186 10.84 8.37 -7.14
C LEU A 186 11.87 8.68 -8.25
N LEU A 187 12.72 9.69 -8.04
CA LEU A 187 13.81 10.03 -8.96
C LEU A 187 14.97 9.02 -8.90
N THR A 188 15.16 8.33 -7.78
CA THR A 188 16.38 7.53 -7.53
C THR A 188 16.12 6.05 -7.25
N ASP A 189 14.87 5.61 -7.09
CA ASP A 189 14.50 4.28 -6.57
C ASP A 189 15.24 3.12 -7.25
N HIS A 190 15.28 3.09 -8.56
CA HIS A 190 15.96 2.00 -9.29
C HIS A 190 17.48 2.09 -9.30
N ALA A 191 18.05 3.23 -8.96
CA ALA A 191 19.49 3.32 -8.78
C ALA A 191 19.92 2.74 -7.42
N PHE A 192 18.97 2.38 -6.54
CA PHE A 192 19.28 1.71 -5.29
C PHE A 192 19.24 0.19 -5.48
N HIS A 193 20.41 -0.44 -5.36
CA HIS A 193 20.53 -1.88 -5.23
C HIS A 193 21.29 -2.21 -3.93
N PRO A 194 20.72 -3.03 -3.04
CA PRO A 194 21.24 -3.19 -1.68
C PRO A 194 22.61 -3.88 -1.61
N ALA A 195 23.01 -4.62 -2.64
CA ALA A 195 24.33 -5.23 -2.74
C ALA A 195 25.38 -4.32 -3.38
N GLU A 196 24.99 -3.22 -4.05
CA GLU A 196 25.96 -2.36 -4.69
C GLU A 196 26.64 -1.43 -3.67
N PRO A 197 27.98 -1.31 -3.69
CA PRO A 197 28.70 -0.45 -2.78
C PRO A 197 28.51 1.03 -3.15
N GLY A 198 28.10 1.86 -2.19
CA GLY A 198 27.95 3.30 -2.38
C GLY A 198 27.02 3.93 -1.35
N ASP A 199 26.90 5.26 -1.42
CA ASP A 199 25.88 5.98 -0.66
C ASP A 199 24.50 5.73 -1.30
N ASN A 200 23.46 5.70 -0.47
CA ASN A 200 22.08 5.61 -0.95
C ASN A 200 21.80 6.79 -1.93
N PRO A 201 21.39 6.53 -3.19
CA PRO A 201 21.21 7.59 -4.17
C PRO A 201 20.13 8.62 -3.80
N THR A 202 19.10 8.21 -3.05
CA THR A 202 18.09 9.12 -2.51
C THR A 202 18.74 10.09 -1.53
N ASP A 203 19.54 9.59 -0.58
CA ASP A 203 20.22 10.44 0.40
C ASP A 203 21.26 11.35 -0.26
N ALA A 204 21.99 10.86 -1.27
CA ALA A 204 22.94 11.65 -2.05
C ALA A 204 22.25 12.80 -2.81
N LEU A 205 21.09 12.54 -3.43
CA LEU A 205 20.26 13.56 -4.09
C LEU A 205 19.71 14.59 -3.07
N MET A 206 19.26 14.13 -1.90
CA MET A 206 18.73 15.02 -0.86
C MET A 206 19.83 15.89 -0.24
N ALA A 207 21.04 15.37 -0.05
CA ALA A 207 22.16 16.12 0.53
C ALA A 207 22.65 17.29 -0.34
N ARG A 208 22.47 17.20 -1.66
CA ARG A 208 22.89 18.23 -2.62
C ARG A 208 21.80 19.25 -2.97
N SER A 209 20.53 18.87 -2.85
CA SER A 209 19.40 19.65 -3.34
C SER A 209 18.94 20.66 -2.30
N GLU A 210 18.90 21.95 -2.64
CA GLU A 210 18.33 22.97 -1.74
C GLU A 210 16.81 22.81 -1.55
N ILE A 211 16.12 22.15 -2.49
CA ILE A 211 14.67 21.96 -2.49
C ILE A 211 14.28 20.61 -1.91
N LEU A 212 15.07 19.56 -2.15
CA LEU A 212 14.79 18.20 -1.67
C LEU A 212 15.49 17.87 -0.33
N CYS A 213 16.38 18.74 0.16
CA CYS A 213 17.00 18.60 1.48
C CYS A 213 15.93 18.65 2.59
N PRO A 214 16.00 17.77 3.60
CA PRO A 214 15.06 17.79 4.70
C PRO A 214 15.34 18.99 5.62
N ASP A 215 14.35 19.86 5.78
CA ASP A 215 14.32 20.76 6.95
C ASP A 215 13.93 19.90 8.16
N GLY A 216 14.85 19.78 9.13
CA GLY A 216 14.79 18.79 10.19
C GLY A 216 13.58 18.89 11.12
N ASN A 217 12.98 17.75 11.44
CA ASN A 217 12.85 17.26 12.82
C ASN A 217 12.49 15.75 12.80
N PRO A 218 12.86 14.97 13.85
CA PRO A 218 12.55 13.56 13.94
C PRO A 218 11.07 13.29 14.26
N TYR A 219 10.67 12.07 13.91
CA TYR A 219 9.31 11.49 13.96
C TYR A 219 8.61 11.58 15.32
N GLU A 220 7.34 11.99 15.32
CA GLU A 220 6.36 11.64 16.36
C GLU A 220 5.33 10.66 15.76
N PRO A 221 5.06 9.52 16.43
CA PRO A 221 4.07 8.55 15.97
C PRO A 221 2.62 8.99 16.29
N TYR A 222 1.66 8.44 15.55
CA TYR A 222 0.21 8.53 15.77
C TYR A 222 -0.50 9.82 15.31
N THR A 223 -0.40 10.15 14.03
CA THR A 223 -1.20 11.21 13.38
C THR A 223 -2.12 10.64 12.30
N LEU A 224 -2.88 11.51 11.61
CA LEU A 224 -3.70 11.19 10.44
C LEU A 224 -2.97 10.28 9.43
N GLU A 225 -1.64 10.43 9.30
CA GLU A 225 -0.74 9.56 8.55
C GLU A 225 -0.97 8.07 8.84
N SER A 226 -0.94 7.68 10.12
CA SER A 226 -1.03 6.28 10.53
C SER A 226 -2.40 5.72 10.16
N HIS A 227 -3.47 6.49 10.41
CA HIS A 227 -4.82 6.06 10.04
C HIS A 227 -4.95 5.82 8.53
N LEU A 228 -4.44 6.73 7.71
CA LEU A 228 -4.53 6.61 6.24
C LEU A 228 -3.69 5.45 5.70
N SER A 229 -2.42 5.37 6.09
CA SER A 229 -1.49 4.35 5.58
C SER A 229 -1.88 2.93 6.01
N TYR A 230 -2.24 2.70 7.27
CA TYR A 230 -2.67 1.38 7.74
C TYR A 230 -4.00 0.95 7.14
N SER A 231 -4.98 1.86 7.05
CA SER A 231 -6.30 1.50 6.51
C SER A 231 -6.23 1.15 5.02
N ALA A 232 -5.43 1.88 4.23
CA ALA A 232 -5.28 1.56 2.82
C ALA A 232 -4.50 0.28 2.58
N LEU A 233 -3.46 -0.01 3.35
CA LEU A 233 -2.73 -1.27 3.23
C LEU A 233 -3.67 -2.46 3.49
N ASP A 234 -4.48 -2.41 4.54
CA ASP A 234 -5.43 -3.48 4.84
C ASP A 234 -6.55 -3.59 3.80
N TYR A 235 -7.04 -2.46 3.29
CA TYR A 235 -8.00 -2.46 2.19
C TYR A 235 -7.39 -3.03 0.90
N ALA A 236 -6.15 -2.68 0.58
CA ALA A 236 -5.43 -3.23 -0.57
C ALA A 236 -5.27 -4.75 -0.46
N LEU A 237 -4.92 -5.27 0.73
CA LEU A 237 -4.93 -6.72 0.97
C LEU A 237 -6.33 -7.31 0.78
N SER A 238 -7.38 -6.63 1.28
CA SER A 238 -8.76 -7.08 1.13
C SER A 238 -9.19 -7.15 -0.35
N HIS A 239 -8.75 -6.17 -1.16
CA HIS A 239 -8.96 -6.13 -2.61
C HIS A 239 -8.33 -7.34 -3.30
N GLU A 240 -7.06 -7.64 -2.99
CA GLU A 240 -6.40 -8.82 -3.58
C GLU A 240 -7.01 -10.15 -3.10
N LEU A 241 -7.49 -10.22 -1.85
CA LEU A 241 -8.26 -11.38 -1.37
C LEU A 241 -9.58 -11.54 -2.12
N ALA A 242 -10.19 -10.46 -2.60
CA ALA A 242 -11.40 -10.55 -3.40
C ALA A 242 -11.15 -11.20 -4.77
N HIS A 243 -9.98 -10.95 -5.38
CA HIS A 243 -9.57 -11.65 -6.61
C HIS A 243 -9.50 -13.17 -6.43
N ARG A 244 -9.07 -13.64 -5.24
CA ARG A 244 -9.13 -15.08 -4.91
C ARG A 244 -10.56 -15.63 -4.95
N VAL A 245 -11.55 -14.91 -4.41
CA VAL A 245 -12.96 -15.33 -4.42
C VAL A 245 -13.52 -15.29 -5.83
N LEU A 246 -13.26 -14.23 -6.58
CA LEU A 246 -13.74 -14.07 -7.95
C LEU A 246 -13.21 -15.17 -8.87
N HIS A 247 -11.92 -15.49 -8.76
CA HIS A 247 -11.32 -16.59 -9.52
C HIS A 247 -11.90 -17.97 -9.12
N ALA A 248 -12.25 -18.15 -7.84
CA ALA A 248 -12.91 -19.39 -7.39
C ALA A 248 -14.28 -19.60 -8.05
N ILE A 249 -15.01 -18.50 -8.23
CA ILE A 249 -16.35 -18.49 -8.83
C ILE A 249 -16.26 -18.66 -10.35
N ASN A 250 -15.26 -18.02 -10.98
CA ASN A 250 -15.05 -18.09 -12.42
C ASN A 250 -13.54 -18.01 -12.73
N PRO A 251 -12.89 -19.16 -12.99
CA PRO A 251 -11.46 -19.24 -13.28
C PRO A 251 -11.03 -18.52 -14.57
N ASP A 252 -11.97 -18.29 -15.50
CA ASP A 252 -11.68 -17.70 -16.82
C ASP A 252 -11.84 -16.17 -16.84
N PHE A 253 -12.00 -15.52 -15.68
CA PHE A 253 -12.07 -14.06 -15.62
C PHE A 253 -10.77 -13.43 -16.12
N ALA A 254 -10.84 -12.77 -17.28
CA ALA A 254 -9.79 -11.86 -17.69
C ALA A 254 -9.74 -10.68 -16.72
N ILE A 255 -8.52 -10.24 -16.36
CA ILE A 255 -8.33 -9.04 -15.56
C ILE A 255 -8.75 -7.84 -16.43
N ASP A 256 -9.93 -7.32 -16.17
CA ASP A 256 -10.50 -6.15 -16.81
C ASP A 256 -11.09 -5.18 -15.77
N GLN A 257 -11.61 -4.05 -16.24
CA GLN A 257 -12.18 -3.02 -15.37
C GLN A 257 -13.39 -3.53 -14.55
N ALA A 258 -14.16 -4.49 -15.06
CA ALA A 258 -15.32 -5.02 -14.37
C ALA A 258 -14.91 -5.98 -13.24
N LEU A 259 -13.88 -6.80 -13.47
CA LEU A 259 -13.29 -7.65 -12.42
C LEU A 259 -12.73 -6.80 -11.27
N GLU A 260 -11.99 -5.75 -11.60
CA GLU A 260 -11.42 -4.81 -10.64
C GLU A 260 -12.50 -4.13 -9.77
N GLN A 261 -13.63 -3.72 -10.36
CA GLN A 261 -14.75 -3.15 -9.61
C GLN A 261 -15.48 -4.18 -8.74
N ALA A 262 -15.56 -5.43 -9.20
CA ALA A 262 -16.11 -6.52 -8.39
C ALA A 262 -15.19 -6.83 -7.19
N ALA A 263 -13.87 -6.80 -7.41
CA ALA A 263 -12.86 -6.97 -6.37
C ALA A 263 -12.94 -5.84 -5.34
N ASP A 264 -13.10 -4.58 -5.78
CA ASP A 264 -13.27 -3.42 -4.90
C ASP A 264 -14.45 -3.63 -3.92
N LEU A 265 -15.59 -4.15 -4.40
CA LEU A 265 -16.80 -4.35 -3.60
C LEU A 265 -16.71 -5.56 -2.66
N ILE A 266 -16.24 -6.72 -3.15
CA ILE A 266 -16.05 -7.91 -2.30
C ILE A 266 -14.95 -7.65 -1.27
N GLY A 267 -13.86 -7.00 -1.69
CA GLY A 267 -12.75 -6.59 -0.84
C GLY A 267 -13.22 -5.64 0.26
N PHE A 268 -14.07 -4.67 -0.07
CA PHE A 268 -14.66 -3.81 0.97
C PHE A 268 -15.47 -4.60 2.00
N ARG A 269 -16.17 -5.67 1.61
CA ARG A 269 -16.91 -6.51 2.57
C ARG A 269 -15.96 -7.32 3.47
N PHE A 270 -14.87 -7.87 2.93
CA PHE A 270 -13.81 -8.49 3.75
C PHE A 270 -13.26 -7.49 4.76
N PHE A 271 -12.97 -6.29 4.29
CA PHE A 271 -12.42 -5.21 5.08
C PHE A 271 -13.35 -4.78 6.22
N ALA A 272 -14.61 -4.46 5.91
CA ALA A 272 -15.62 -4.07 6.89
C ALA A 272 -15.92 -5.19 7.91
N CYS A 273 -16.04 -6.44 7.44
CA CYS A 273 -16.30 -7.59 8.31
C CYS A 273 -15.20 -7.84 9.34
N SER A 274 -13.96 -7.45 9.04
CA SER A 274 -12.78 -7.67 9.89
C SER A 274 -12.38 -6.46 10.72
N TRP A 275 -13.20 -5.39 10.69
CA TRP A 275 -12.84 -4.09 11.23
C TRP A 275 -12.69 -4.06 12.75
N GLY A 276 -13.56 -4.75 13.51
CA GLY A 276 -13.57 -4.72 14.97
C GLY A 276 -12.32 -5.24 15.69
N TRP A 277 -11.29 -5.66 14.94
CA TRP A 277 -9.98 -6.06 15.44
C TRP A 277 -8.89 -5.01 15.25
N ARG A 278 -9.18 -3.95 14.48
CA ARG A 278 -8.23 -2.91 14.12
C ARG A 278 -8.34 -1.67 15.03
N ASP A 279 -9.30 -1.66 15.96
CA ASP A 279 -9.77 -0.45 16.64
C ASP A 279 -8.64 0.29 17.37
N ASP A 280 -7.72 -0.43 18.03
CA ASP A 280 -6.60 0.15 18.80
C ASP A 280 -5.74 1.16 18.00
N ILE A 281 -5.48 0.90 16.71
CA ILE A 281 -4.68 1.81 15.86
C ILE A 281 -5.46 3.09 15.52
N PHE A 282 -6.79 3.01 15.53
CA PHE A 282 -7.70 4.06 15.09
C PHE A 282 -8.48 4.72 16.22
N GLU A 283 -8.23 4.35 17.49
CA GLU A 283 -8.90 4.94 18.65
C GLU A 283 -8.81 6.47 18.67
N GLY A 284 -7.69 7.03 18.21
CA GLY A 284 -7.43 8.46 18.11
C GLY A 284 -8.12 9.18 16.93
N ALA A 285 -8.72 8.46 15.97
CA ALA A 285 -9.43 9.09 14.86
C ALA A 285 -10.81 9.61 15.30
N PRO A 286 -11.17 10.89 15.08
CA PRO A 286 -12.45 11.48 15.48
C PRO A 286 -13.57 11.14 14.48
N LEU A 287 -13.69 9.86 14.16
CA LEU A 287 -14.68 9.26 13.27
C LEU A 287 -15.38 8.12 13.99
N SER A 288 -16.64 7.88 13.66
CA SER A 288 -17.29 6.61 14.05
C SER A 288 -16.60 5.42 13.38
N GLU A 289 -16.89 4.20 13.84
CA GLU A 289 -16.40 2.96 13.22
C GLU A 289 -16.62 2.94 11.69
N GLY A 290 -17.82 3.30 11.24
CA GLY A 290 -18.14 3.38 9.81
C GLY A 290 -17.29 4.40 9.07
N GLY A 291 -17.03 5.57 9.67
CA GLY A 291 -16.14 6.58 9.11
C GLY A 291 -14.69 6.10 9.00
N ARG A 292 -14.19 5.38 10.00
CA ARG A 292 -12.82 4.82 10.00
C ARG A 292 -12.66 3.73 8.93
N ILE A 293 -13.67 2.86 8.76
CA ILE A 293 -13.72 1.86 7.68
C ILE A 293 -13.59 2.53 6.30
N LEU A 294 -14.22 3.68 6.08
CA LEU A 294 -14.17 4.34 4.78
C LEU A 294 -12.82 5.01 4.44
N LEU A 295 -11.92 5.20 5.41
CA LEU A 295 -10.58 5.74 5.15
C LEU A 295 -9.76 4.84 4.23
N GLY A 296 -9.91 3.52 4.36
CA GLY A 296 -9.17 2.53 3.57
C GLY A 296 -9.36 2.70 2.06
N PRO A 297 -10.57 2.54 1.52
CA PRO A 297 -10.83 2.74 0.09
C PRO A 297 -10.57 4.19 -0.35
N LEU A 298 -10.88 5.19 0.48
CA LEU A 298 -10.64 6.60 0.14
C LEU A 298 -9.15 6.85 -0.13
N TRP A 299 -8.28 6.43 0.80
CA TRP A 299 -6.83 6.62 0.67
C TRP A 299 -6.22 5.68 -0.37
N PHE A 300 -6.73 4.46 -0.54
CA PHE A 300 -6.28 3.53 -1.57
C PHE A 300 -6.48 4.10 -2.98
N PHE A 301 -7.69 4.54 -3.33
CA PHE A 301 -7.95 5.14 -4.64
C PHE A 301 -7.21 6.46 -4.83
N TYR A 302 -7.14 7.28 -3.78
CA TYR A 302 -6.42 8.55 -3.82
C TYR A 302 -4.92 8.36 -4.07
N SER A 303 -4.25 7.51 -3.27
CA SER A 303 -2.80 7.31 -3.37
C SER A 303 -2.40 6.80 -4.75
N ALA A 304 -3.17 5.89 -5.34
CA ALA A 304 -2.96 5.46 -6.73
C ALA A 304 -3.06 6.62 -7.74
N SER A 305 -4.10 7.44 -7.63
CA SER A 305 -4.29 8.66 -8.46
C SER A 305 -3.14 9.66 -8.27
N MET A 306 -2.72 9.88 -7.03
CA MET A 306 -1.61 10.76 -6.68
C MET A 306 -0.30 10.24 -7.26
N PHE A 307 0.05 8.96 -7.10
CA PHE A 307 1.28 8.39 -7.68
C PHE A 307 1.28 8.44 -9.20
N PHE A 308 0.14 8.19 -9.85
CA PHE A 308 0.00 8.33 -11.29
C PHE A 308 0.27 9.77 -11.75
N THR A 309 -0.34 10.76 -11.07
CA THR A 309 -0.18 12.18 -11.36
C THR A 309 1.27 12.62 -11.15
N LEU A 310 1.83 12.28 -10.00
CA LEU A 310 3.19 12.62 -9.59
C LEU A 310 4.22 12.11 -10.58
N ARG A 311 4.11 10.85 -10.97
CA ARG A 311 4.97 10.21 -11.96
C ARG A 311 4.83 10.86 -13.33
N SER A 312 3.60 11.21 -13.74
CA SER A 312 3.36 11.87 -15.03
C SER A 312 4.00 13.26 -15.08
N LEU A 313 3.90 14.02 -14.00
CA LEU A 313 4.54 15.33 -13.86
C LEU A 313 6.07 15.20 -13.88
N LEU A 314 6.63 14.26 -13.10
CA LEU A 314 8.07 13.99 -13.10
C LEU A 314 8.55 13.51 -14.48
N ALA A 315 7.79 12.65 -15.17
CA ALA A 315 8.14 12.19 -16.51
C ALA A 315 8.24 13.36 -17.50
N ALA A 316 7.28 14.29 -17.46
CA ALA A 316 7.32 15.49 -18.27
C ALA A 316 8.53 16.37 -17.93
N ARG A 317 8.79 16.59 -16.63
CA ARG A 317 9.92 17.40 -16.14
C ARG A 317 11.27 16.79 -16.52
N VAL A 318 11.43 15.47 -16.39
CA VAL A 318 12.67 14.78 -16.78
C VAL A 318 12.85 14.78 -18.31
N ALA A 319 11.77 14.61 -19.08
CA ALA A 319 11.85 14.67 -20.53
C ALA A 319 12.26 16.05 -21.07
N GLU A 320 12.00 17.12 -20.32
CA GLU A 320 12.43 18.49 -20.63
C GLU A 320 13.96 18.64 -20.56
N PHE A 321 14.61 18.14 -19.50
CA PHE A 321 16.04 18.38 -19.24
C PHE A 321 16.98 17.22 -19.59
N ALA A 322 16.50 15.98 -19.46
CA ALA A 322 17.28 14.77 -19.70
C ALA A 322 16.56 13.83 -20.70
N PRO A 323 16.19 14.32 -21.90
CA PRO A 323 15.49 13.51 -22.89
C PRO A 323 16.34 12.29 -23.30
N GLY A 324 15.72 11.12 -23.34
CA GLY A 324 16.39 9.87 -23.72
C GLY A 324 17.25 9.24 -22.62
N SER A 325 17.34 9.85 -21.44
CA SER A 325 17.95 9.21 -20.27
C SER A 325 17.20 7.93 -19.86
N ALA A 326 17.91 7.07 -19.14
CA ALA A 326 17.35 5.94 -18.41
C ALA A 326 16.12 6.35 -17.59
N LEU A 327 16.29 7.39 -16.78
CA LEU A 327 15.26 7.98 -15.93
C LEU A 327 14.03 8.43 -16.73
N ALA A 328 14.21 9.04 -17.90
CA ALA A 328 13.11 9.46 -18.76
C ALA A 328 12.32 8.25 -19.30
N ARG A 329 13.01 7.23 -19.85
CA ARG A 329 12.36 6.02 -20.38
C ARG A 329 11.60 5.27 -19.30
N ARG A 330 12.21 5.21 -18.12
CA ARG A 330 11.62 4.75 -16.89
C ARG A 330 10.35 5.58 -16.67
N LEU A 331 10.39 6.83 -16.21
CA LEU A 331 9.19 7.64 -15.90
C LEU A 331 8.08 7.68 -16.96
N ALA A 332 8.41 7.55 -18.25
CA ALA A 332 7.45 7.50 -19.35
C ALA A 332 6.53 6.26 -19.35
N PHE A 333 6.88 5.14 -18.73
CA PHE A 333 6.00 3.96 -18.71
C PHE A 333 4.75 4.21 -17.86
N LYS A 334 3.60 4.26 -18.53
CA LYS A 334 2.28 4.40 -17.93
C LYS A 334 1.73 3.00 -17.69
N GLY A 335 1.82 2.48 -16.47
CA GLY A 335 1.13 1.24 -16.15
C GLY A 335 -0.38 1.44 -16.32
N GLU A 336 -1.00 0.72 -17.25
CA GLU A 336 -2.47 0.70 -17.42
C GLU A 336 -3.25 0.48 -16.10
N PRO A 337 -2.76 -0.33 -15.12
CA PRO A 337 -3.43 -0.52 -13.83
C PRO A 337 -3.61 0.76 -13.01
N LEU A 338 -2.63 1.67 -13.02
CA LEU A 338 -2.72 2.94 -12.27
C LEU A 338 -3.71 3.91 -12.91
N LEU A 339 -3.80 3.93 -14.24
CA LEU A 339 -4.79 4.76 -14.95
C LEU A 339 -6.23 4.34 -14.58
N ALA A 340 -6.50 3.04 -14.52
CA ALA A 340 -7.80 2.52 -14.11
C ALA A 340 -8.16 2.84 -12.65
N LEU A 341 -7.16 2.90 -11.74
CA LEU A 341 -7.35 3.36 -10.36
C LEU A 341 -7.65 4.87 -10.28
N THR A 342 -7.01 5.69 -11.11
CA THR A 342 -7.30 7.14 -11.20
C THR A 342 -8.75 7.40 -11.60
N GLU A 343 -9.32 6.62 -12.51
CA GLU A 343 -10.75 6.73 -12.85
C GLU A 343 -11.68 6.42 -11.67
N ARG A 344 -11.27 5.50 -10.77
CA ARG A 344 -12.02 5.17 -9.55
C ARG A 344 -12.00 6.34 -8.56
N TRP A 345 -10.86 7.03 -8.41
CA TRP A 345 -10.78 8.26 -7.61
C TRP A 345 -11.80 9.32 -8.07
N HIS A 346 -11.95 9.54 -9.38
CA HIS A 346 -12.93 10.51 -9.89
C HIS A 346 -14.40 10.15 -9.58
N ARG A 347 -14.69 8.90 -9.22
CA ARG A 347 -16.03 8.43 -8.81
C ARG A 347 -16.11 8.09 -7.32
N VAL A 348 -15.10 8.41 -6.53
CA VAL A 348 -14.96 7.96 -5.14
C VAL A 348 -16.17 8.32 -4.27
N LYS A 349 -16.79 9.49 -4.47
CA LYS A 349 -17.98 9.88 -3.71
C LYS A 349 -19.15 8.91 -3.88
N GLY A 350 -19.38 8.42 -5.10
CA GLY A 350 -20.41 7.41 -5.38
C GLY A 350 -20.07 6.06 -4.75
N LEU A 351 -18.79 5.66 -4.81
CA LEU A 351 -18.31 4.42 -4.20
C LEU A 351 -18.42 4.45 -2.67
N LEU A 352 -18.05 5.57 -2.03
CA LEU A 352 -18.15 5.72 -0.58
C LEU A 352 -19.59 5.67 -0.09
N ALA A 353 -20.56 6.17 -0.86
CA ALA A 353 -21.98 6.02 -0.51
C ALA A 353 -22.41 4.54 -0.53
N GLN A 354 -22.00 3.78 -1.55
CA GLN A 354 -22.24 2.34 -1.62
C GLN A 354 -21.55 1.58 -0.47
N TYR A 355 -20.33 1.94 -0.14
CA TYR A 355 -19.58 1.34 0.97
C TYR A 355 -20.15 1.68 2.33
N ALA A 356 -20.70 2.88 2.52
CA ALA A 356 -21.41 3.25 3.74
C ALA A 356 -22.62 2.34 4.00
N GLU A 357 -23.37 1.98 2.95
CA GLU A 357 -24.48 1.02 3.07
C GLU A 357 -23.98 -0.36 3.49
N VAL A 358 -22.86 -0.83 2.93
CA VAL A 358 -22.24 -2.11 3.29
C VAL A 358 -21.73 -2.09 4.74
N ALA A 359 -21.05 -1.04 5.17
CA ALA A 359 -20.55 -0.91 6.54
C ALA A 359 -21.70 -0.94 7.57
N ALA A 360 -22.83 -0.30 7.25
CA ALA A 360 -24.02 -0.33 8.10
C ALA A 360 -24.60 -1.76 8.28
N VAL A 361 -24.53 -2.61 7.25
CA VAL A 361 -24.94 -4.03 7.35
C VAL A 361 -24.07 -4.80 8.36
N PHE A 362 -22.80 -4.42 8.50
CA PHE A 362 -21.89 -4.99 9.49
C PHE A 362 -21.96 -4.30 10.87
N GLY A 363 -22.95 -3.43 11.10
CA GLY A 363 -23.17 -2.77 12.39
C GLY A 363 -22.35 -1.50 12.62
N ALA A 364 -21.67 -0.99 11.58
CA ALA A 364 -20.83 0.22 11.64
C ALA A 364 -21.43 1.36 10.79
N PRO A 365 -22.61 1.92 11.15
CA PRO A 365 -23.23 2.99 10.38
C PRO A 365 -22.43 4.30 10.48
N LEU A 366 -22.45 5.09 9.42
CA LEU A 366 -21.84 6.41 9.40
C LEU A 366 -22.63 7.41 10.26
N SER A 367 -21.90 8.22 11.02
CA SER A 367 -22.43 9.42 11.64
C SER A 367 -22.55 10.56 10.63
N LYS A 368 -23.41 11.55 10.91
CA LYS A 368 -23.49 12.77 10.08
C LYS A 368 -22.17 13.54 10.06
N LEU A 369 -21.44 13.53 11.18
CA LEU A 369 -20.16 14.22 11.30
C LEU A 369 -19.09 13.55 10.43
N ASP A 370 -19.12 12.22 10.32
CA ASP A 370 -18.19 11.47 9.45
C ASP A 370 -18.33 11.93 8.01
N GLY A 371 -19.57 12.10 7.51
CA GLY A 371 -19.82 12.59 6.17
C GLY A 371 -19.18 13.96 5.91
N VAL A 372 -19.27 14.87 6.88
CA VAL A 372 -18.65 16.20 6.80
C VAL A 372 -17.12 16.09 6.75
N ILE A 373 -16.51 15.31 7.64
CA ILE A 373 -15.05 15.14 7.71
C ILE A 373 -14.52 14.47 6.43
N LEU A 374 -15.19 13.42 5.93
CA LEU A 374 -14.80 12.72 4.72
C LEU A 374 -14.93 13.59 3.46
N ASP A 375 -15.95 14.46 3.40
CA ASP A 375 -16.08 15.44 2.32
C ASP A 375 -14.94 16.46 2.36
N HIS A 376 -14.61 17.01 3.53
CA HIS A 376 -13.47 17.93 3.68
C HIS A 376 -12.14 17.26 3.35
N LEU A 377 -11.96 15.99 3.76
CA LEU A 377 -10.79 15.20 3.40
C LEU A 377 -10.69 15.06 1.88
N THR A 378 -11.77 14.70 1.19
CA THR A 378 -11.79 14.58 -0.28
C THR A 378 -11.43 15.91 -0.97
N ILE A 379 -11.89 17.05 -0.44
CA ILE A 379 -11.55 18.38 -0.95
C ILE A 379 -10.06 18.66 -0.76
N ALA A 380 -9.52 18.43 0.45
CA ALA A 380 -8.12 18.64 0.76
C ALA A 380 -7.20 17.76 -0.10
N LEU A 381 -7.56 16.49 -0.31
CA LEU A 381 -6.83 15.55 -1.19
C LEU A 381 -6.76 16.05 -2.63
N SER A 382 -7.85 16.65 -3.12
CA SER A 382 -7.88 17.28 -4.44
C SER A 382 -6.93 18.48 -4.51
N GLY A 383 -7.00 19.37 -3.52
CA GLY A 383 -6.07 20.51 -3.41
C GLY A 383 -4.60 20.09 -3.30
N PHE A 384 -4.33 18.95 -2.66
CA PHE A 384 -2.97 18.41 -2.56
C PHE A 384 -2.47 17.92 -3.91
N THR A 385 -3.37 17.34 -4.71
CA THR A 385 -3.08 16.93 -6.10
C THR A 385 -2.76 18.15 -6.97
N ASP A 386 -3.51 19.25 -6.82
CA ASP A 386 -3.27 20.49 -7.56
C ASP A 386 -1.90 21.12 -7.21
N ALA A 387 -1.47 21.01 -5.95
CA ALA A 387 -0.17 21.51 -5.50
C ALA A 387 1.03 20.75 -6.09
N LEU A 388 0.84 19.49 -6.51
CA LEU A 388 1.92 18.64 -7.03
C LEU A 388 2.67 19.27 -8.19
N GLN A 389 1.95 19.94 -9.10
CA GLN A 389 2.56 20.56 -10.28
C GLN A 389 3.56 21.64 -9.87
N GLY A 390 3.16 22.56 -9.00
CA GLY A 390 4.04 23.64 -8.53
C GLY A 390 5.26 23.09 -7.78
N TRP A 391 5.09 22.01 -7.02
CA TRP A 391 6.21 21.35 -6.34
C TRP A 391 7.17 20.65 -7.29
N VAL A 392 6.69 19.99 -8.35
CA VAL A 392 7.54 19.39 -9.39
C VAL A 392 8.31 20.47 -10.16
N GLU A 393 7.65 21.57 -10.52
CA GLU A 393 8.27 22.69 -11.24
C GLU A 393 9.37 23.35 -10.41
N ALA A 394 9.25 23.34 -9.08
CA ALA A 394 10.25 23.87 -8.15
C ALA A 394 11.52 23.00 -8.04
N ILE A 395 11.51 21.75 -8.53
CA ILE A 395 12.71 20.90 -8.51
C ILE A 395 13.77 21.49 -9.46
N PRO A 396 14.99 21.77 -8.97
CA PRO A 396 16.07 22.33 -9.80
C PRO A 396 16.46 21.40 -10.95
N GLU A 397 16.75 21.98 -12.12
CA GLU A 397 17.26 21.25 -13.28
C GLU A 397 18.51 20.41 -12.93
N ALA A 398 19.43 20.97 -12.13
CA ALA A 398 20.66 20.29 -11.73
C ALA A 398 20.41 18.99 -10.95
N ASP A 399 19.30 18.91 -10.21
CA ASP A 399 18.91 17.72 -9.45
C ASP A 399 18.32 16.65 -10.37
N ILE A 400 17.54 17.07 -11.38
CA ILE A 400 17.02 16.19 -12.42
C ILE A 400 18.16 15.60 -13.25
N LEU A 401 19.12 16.44 -13.66
CA LEU A 401 20.29 15.99 -14.42
C LEU A 401 21.13 15.00 -13.62
N PHE A 402 21.37 15.28 -12.33
CA PHE A 402 22.07 14.32 -11.46
C PHE A 402 21.34 12.98 -11.37
N ALA A 403 20.03 13.00 -11.10
CA ALA A 403 19.25 11.77 -11.02
C ALA A 403 19.27 10.97 -12.35
N ALA A 404 19.34 11.66 -13.49
CA ALA A 404 19.43 11.05 -14.81
C ALA A 404 20.82 10.46 -15.14
N GLU A 405 21.87 10.88 -14.43
CA GLU A 405 23.24 10.35 -14.55
C GLU A 405 23.49 9.11 -13.66
N LEU A 406 22.58 8.81 -12.73
CA LEU A 406 22.68 7.61 -11.90
C LEU A 406 22.62 6.34 -12.76
N PRO A 407 23.39 5.30 -12.39
CA PRO A 407 23.44 4.06 -13.16
C PRO A 407 22.06 3.38 -13.25
N GLU A 408 21.82 2.70 -14.37
CA GLU A 408 20.78 1.65 -14.45
C GLU A 408 21.37 0.39 -13.82
N ILE A 409 20.71 -0.13 -12.78
CA ILE A 409 21.04 -1.40 -12.15
C ILE A 409 20.07 -2.46 -12.67
#